data_AF-A0A2M6W0Q5-F1
#
_entry.id   AF-A0A2M6W0Q5-F1
#
_cell.length_a   1.000
_cell.length_b   1.000
_cell.length_c   1.000
_cell.angle_alpha   90.00
_cell.angle_beta   90.00
_cell.angle_gamma   90.00
#
_symmetry.space_group_name_H-M   'P 1'
#
loop_
_entity.id
_entity.type
_entity.pdbx_description
1 polymer ?
#
loop_
_entity_poly.entity_id
_entity_poly.type
_entity_poly.pdbx_seq_one_letter_code
_entity_poly.pdbx_strand_id
1 'polypeptide(L)' 'MKYTTHSFEETIAIGEKIASLLKGGDIVLLKGNLGAGKTTLVKGIAAGLGIKKDDIT' A
#
# COMPACT_ATOMS: atom_id res chain seq x y z
N MET A 1 7.16 6.67 11.60
CA MET A 1 8.18 5.70 11.13
C MET A 1 8.63 6.09 9.73
N LYS A 2 9.83 5.70 9.32
CA LYS A 2 10.36 5.94 7.97
C LYS A 2 10.85 4.62 7.39
N TYR A 3 10.44 4.30 6.17
CA TYR A 3 10.87 3.14 5.41
C TYR A 3 11.50 3.60 4.10
N THR A 4 12.50 2.86 3.64
CA THR A 4 13.07 3.00 2.29
C THR A 4 12.90 1.65 1.63
N THR A 5 12.34 1.64 0.41
CA THR A 5 12.18 0.44 -0.40
C THR A 5 12.94 0.62 -1.71
N HIS A 6 13.44 -0.48 -2.26
CA HIS A 6 14.21 -0.51 -3.50
C HIS A 6 13.54 -1.33 -4.60
N SER A 7 12.38 -1.91 -4.31
CA SER A 7 11.62 -2.75 -5.24
C SER A 7 10.11 -2.57 -5.08
N PHE A 8 9.36 -3.05 -6.09
CA PHE A 8 7.92 -3.06 -6.05
C PHE A 8 7.42 -4.01 -4.95
N GLU A 9 8.06 -5.17 -4.84
CA GLU A 9 7.77 -6.23 -3.88
C GLU A 9 7.92 -5.75 -2.44
N GLU A 10 9.00 -5.00 -2.14
CA GLU A 10 9.17 -4.38 -0.82
C GLU A 10 8.08 -3.37 -0.52
N THR A 11 7.67 -2.58 -1.51
CA THR A 11 6.61 -1.58 -1.34
C THR A 11 5.25 -2.24 -1.07
N ILE A 12 4.97 -3.37 -1.74
CA ILE A 12 3.80 -4.21 -1.47
C ILE A 12 3.84 -4.75 -0.03
N ALA A 13 4.95 -5.33 0.40
CA ALA A 13 5.10 -5.87 1.75
C ALA A 13 4.94 -4.79 2.85
N ILE A 14 5.38 -3.55 2.59
CA ILE A 14 5.08 -2.42 3.48
C ILE A 14 3.59 -2.10 3.49
N GLY A 15 2.92 -2.11 2.34
CA GLY A 15 1.47 -1.92 2.25
C GLY A 15 0.70 -2.96 3.07
N GLU A 16 1.07 -4.24 2.98
CA GLU A 16 0.44 -5.32 3.76
C GLU A 16 0.62 -5.11 5.27
N LYS A 17 1.80 -4.66 5.71
CA LYS A 17 2.04 -4.29 7.11
C LYS A 17 1.16 -3.14 7.56
N ILE A 18 1.01 -2.10 6.73
CA ILE A 18 0.13 -0.97 7.02
C ILE A 18 -1.32 -1.46 7.16
N ALA A 19 -1.79 -2.35 6.29
CA ALA A 19 -3.14 -2.90 6.35
C ALA A 19 -3.49 -3.50 7.72
N SER A 20 -2.55 -4.23 8.33
CA SER A 20 -2.74 -4.83 9.66
C SER A 20 -2.97 -3.81 10.79
N LEU A 21 -2.63 -2.54 10.56
CA LEU A 21 -2.77 -1.45 11.52
C LEU A 21 -4.05 -0.63 11.29
N LEU A 22 -4.68 -0.76 10.12
CA LEU A 22 -5.86 0.02 9.75
C LEU A 22 -7.14 -0.55 10.37
N LYS A 23 -8.08 0.34 10.65
CA LYS A 23 -9.42 0.04 11.14
C LYS A 23 -10.47 0.68 10.23
N GLY A 24 -11.70 0.19 10.31
CA GLY A 24 -12.82 0.77 9.57
C GLY A 24 -13.00 2.25 9.94
N GLY A 25 -13.06 3.12 8.92
CA GLY A 25 -13.18 4.56 9.07
C GLY A 25 -11.86 5.34 8.97
N ASP A 26 -10.71 4.65 8.95
CA ASP A 26 -9.42 5.32 8.77
C ASP A 26 -9.27 5.91 7.35
N ILE A 27 -8.60 7.06 7.26
CA ILE A 27 -8.29 7.75 6.01
C ILE A 27 -6.78 7.78 5.81
N VAL A 28 -6.31 7.23 4.69
CA VAL A 28 -4.88 7.21 4.34
C VAL A 28 -4.62 8.13 3.15
N LEU A 29 -3.81 9.18 3.36
CA LEU A 29 -3.40 10.09 2.30
C LEU A 29 -2.08 9.63 1.66
N LEU A 30 -2.07 9.44 0.34
CA LEU A 30 -0.86 9.13 -0.43
C LEU A 30 -0.39 10.34 -1.23
N LYS A 31 0.83 10.80 -0.96
CA LYS A 31 1.44 11.95 -1.65
C LYS A 31 2.77 11.55 -2.30
N GLY A 32 2.96 11.98 -3.54
CA GLY A 32 4.19 11.76 -4.30
C GLY A 32 3.98 12.00 -5.79
N ASN A 33 5.08 12.18 -6.52
CA ASN A 33 5.07 12.46 -7.95
C ASN A 33 4.52 11.27 -8.77
N LEU A 34 4.31 11.49 -10.07
CA LEU A 34 4.00 10.40 -11.01
C LEU A 34 5.14 9.36 -10.96
N GLY A 35 4.78 8.07 -10.97
CA GLY A 35 5.75 6.98 -10.87
C GLY A 35 6.34 6.73 -9.48
N ALA A 36 5.99 7.51 -8.44
CA ALA A 36 6.53 7.36 -7.08
C ALA A 36 6.08 6.09 -6.33
N GLY A 37 5.36 5.16 -6.97
CA GLY A 37 4.91 3.90 -6.35
C GLY A 37 3.64 3.98 -5.50
N LYS A 38 2.87 5.07 -5.56
CA LYS A 38 1.61 5.23 -4.80
C LYS A 38 0.63 4.07 -5.05
N THR A 39 0.36 3.74 -6.31
CA THR A 39 -0.54 2.63 -6.68
C THR A 39 0.01 1.27 -6.22
N THR A 40 1.33 1.08 -6.26
CA THR A 40 1.98 -0.12 -5.71
C THR A 40 1.69 -0.25 -4.22
N LEU A 41 1.81 0.84 -3.47
CA LEU A 41 1.50 0.83 -2.04
C LEU A 41 0.02 0.52 -1.77
N VAL A 42 -0.91 1.10 -2.54
CA VAL A 42 -2.35 0.79 -2.45
C VAL A 42 -2.60 -0.70 -2.69
N LYS A 43 -1.95 -1.30 -3.69
CA LYS A 43 -2.08 -2.74 -3.98
C LYS A 43 -1.62 -3.61 -2.82
N GLY A 44 -0.56 -3.22 -2.11
CA GLY A 44 -0.10 -3.92 -0.91
C GLY A 44 -1.08 -3.79 0.25
N ILE A 45 -1.60 -2.59 0.48
CA ILE A 45 -2.62 -2.37 1.53
C ILE A 45 -3.86 -3.22 1.25
N ALA A 46 -4.36 -3.19 0.02
CA ALA A 46 -5.55 -3.93 -0.36
C ALA A 46 -5.34 -5.45 -0.28
N ALA A 47 -4.16 -5.96 -0.68
CA ALA A 47 -3.79 -7.36 -0.50
C ALA A 47 -3.78 -7.76 0.99
N GLY A 48 -3.23 -6.91 1.86
CA GLY A 48 -3.23 -7.14 3.31
C GLY A 48 -4.63 -7.10 3.95
N LEU A 49 -5.60 -6.47 3.28
CA LEU A 49 -7.03 -6.49 3.67
C LEU A 49 -7.81 -7.65 3.01
N GLY A 50 -7.14 -8.52 2.25
CA GLY A 50 -7.76 -9.68 1.58
C GLY A 50 -8.48 -9.34 0.27
N ILE A 51 -8.25 -8.16 -0.31
CA ILE A 51 -8.83 -7.74 -1.60
C ILE A 51 -7.98 -8.30 -2.75
N LYS A 52 -8.63 -8.82 -3.79
CA LYS A 52 -7.92 -9.41 -4.95
C LYS A 52 -7.33 -8.31 -5.83
N LYS A 53 -6.19 -8.62 -6.46
CA LYS A 53 -5.48 -7.70 -7.37
C LYS A 53 -6.34 -7.20 -8.52
N ASP A 54 -7.26 -8.03 -9.02
CA ASP A 54 -8.09 -7.72 -10.17
C ASP A 54 -9.15 -6.64 -9.86
N ASP A 55 -9.40 -6.39 -8.57
CA ASP A 55 -10.34 -5.36 -8.10
C ASP A 55 -9.68 -3.98 -7.90
N ILE A 56 -8.38 -3.86 -8.18
CA ILE A 56 -7.57 -2.66 -7.87
C ILE A 56 -6.89 -2.12 -9.14
N THR A 57 -7.44 -1.05 -9.70
CA THR A 57 -6.91 -0.35 -10.88
C THR A 57 -5.87 0.70 -10.54
#